data_AF-A0A0B6YIV0-F1
#
_entry.id   AF-A0A0B6YIV0-F1
#
_cell.length_a   1.000
_cell.length_b   1.000
_cell.length_c   1.000
_cell.angle_alpha   90.00
_cell.angle_beta   90.00
_cell.angle_gamma   90.00
#
_symmetry.space_group_name_H-M   'P 1'
#
loop_
_entity.id
_entity.type
_entity.pdbx_description
1 polymer ?
#
loop_
_entity_poly.entity_id
_entity_poly.type
_entity_poly.pdbx_seq_one_letter_code
_entity_poly.pdbx_strand_id
1 'polypeptide(L)'
;KDHPFFKGLDWVQVYLQKYSPPLIPPKGEVNAADAFDIGSFDEEDTKGIKLLESDQDLYKNFPLVVSERWQHEVAETVFETINTDTDKM
;
A
#
# COMPACT_ATOMS: atom_id res chain seq x y z
N LYS A 1 21.34 0.15 15.80
CA LYS A 1 20.56 -0.57 16.83
C LYS A 1 21.20 -0.45 18.21
N ASP A 2 22.53 -0.36 18.29
CA ASP A 2 23.30 -0.35 19.55
C ASP A 2 23.56 1.04 20.16
N HIS A 3 23.02 2.10 19.56
CA HIS A 3 23.14 3.44 20.13
C HIS A 3 22.43 3.51 21.50
N PRO A 4 23.00 4.18 22.52
CA PRO A 4 22.42 4.24 23.87
C PRO A 4 20.97 4.73 23.94
N PHE A 5 20.54 5.53 22.96
CA PHE A 5 19.14 5.95 22.80
C PHE A 5 18.15 4.76 22.75
N PHE A 6 18.54 3.64 22.16
CA PHE A 6 17.69 2.45 22.01
C PHE A 6 17.86 1.45 23.16
N LYS A 7 18.56 1.84 24.24
CA LYS A 7 18.75 0.98 25.40
C LYS A 7 17.39 0.60 26.00
N GLY A 8 17.14 -0.70 26.13
CA GLY A 8 15.87 -1.25 26.64
C GLY A 8 14.87 -1.64 25.55
N LEU A 9 15.17 -1.41 24.26
CA LEU A 9 14.38 -1.98 23.17
C LEU A 9 14.89 -3.37 22.79
N ASP A 10 13.97 -4.33 22.76
CA ASP A 10 14.19 -5.63 22.11
C ASP A 10 13.79 -5.54 20.64
N TRP A 11 14.77 -5.60 19.75
CA TRP A 11 14.55 -5.51 18.31
C TRP A 11 13.72 -6.65 17.72
N VAL A 12 13.69 -7.82 18.37
CA VAL A 12 12.81 -8.92 17.97
C VAL A 12 11.35 -8.54 18.23
N GLN A 13 11.07 -7.98 19.41
CA GLN A 13 9.73 -7.49 19.76
C GLN A 13 9.30 -6.29 18.91
N VAL A 14 10.24 -5.42 18.52
CA VAL A 14 9.98 -4.33 17.56
C VAL A 14 9.59 -4.90 16.19
N TYR A 15 10.34 -5.87 15.67
CA TYR A 15 10.06 -6.49 14.37
C TYR A 15 8.70 -7.21 14.34
N LEU A 16 8.37 -7.92 15.42
CA LEU A 16 7.08 -8.59 15.61
C LEU A 16 5.94 -7.63 15.98
N GLN A 17 6.17 -6.31 15.98
CA GLN A 17 5.20 -5.27 16.27
C GLN A 17 4.51 -5.44 17.64
N LYS A 18 5.26 -5.86 18.67
CA LYS A 18 4.73 -6.11 20.02
C LYS A 18 4.71 -4.89 20.94
N TYR A 19 5.49 -3.86 20.63
CA TYR A 19 5.41 -2.59 21.35
C TYR A 19 4.16 -1.82 20.91
N SER A 20 3.35 -1.37 21.89
CA SER A 20 2.18 -0.54 21.60
C SER A 20 2.60 0.77 20.93
N PRO A 21 1.99 1.14 19.79
CA PRO A 21 2.24 2.45 19.18
C PRO A 21 1.89 3.56 20.18
N PRO A 22 2.70 4.63 20.26
CA PRO A 22 2.45 5.74 21.19
C PRO A 22 1.19 6.54 20.83
N LEU A 23 0.72 6.42 19.58
CA LEU A 23 -0.50 7.05 19.08
C LEU A 23 -1.18 6.09 18.11
N ILE A 24 -2.47 5.83 18.32
CA ILE A 24 -3.34 5.14 17.37
C ILE A 24 -4.13 6.23 16.65
N PRO A 25 -3.98 6.41 15.33
CA PRO A 25 -4.74 7.41 14.60
C PRO A 25 -6.25 7.22 14.80
N PRO A 26 -7.01 8.29 15.05
CA PRO A 26 -8.46 8.20 15.15
C PRO A 26 -9.03 7.72 13.81
N LYS A 27 -10.02 6.83 13.88
CA LYS A 27 -10.68 6.30 12.69
C LYS A 27 -11.40 7.43 11.96
N GLY A 28 -11.03 7.69 10.71
CA GLY A 28 -11.67 8.70 9.86
C GLY A 28 -10.90 10.00 9.70
N GLU A 29 -9.78 10.20 10.42
CA GLU A 29 -8.87 11.33 10.17
C GLU A 29 -7.72 10.87 9.28
N VAL A 30 -7.59 11.51 8.12
CA VAL A 30 -6.43 11.34 7.24
C VAL A 30 -5.32 12.26 7.75
N ASN A 31 -4.19 11.69 8.16
CA ASN A 31 -2.95 12.46 8.34
C ASN A 31 -2.31 12.75 6.97
N ALA A 32 -3.10 13.36 6.08
CA ALA A 32 -2.65 13.89 4.80
C ALA A 32 -2.49 15.42 4.94
N ALA A 33 -1.68 16.03 4.07
CA ALA A 33 -1.76 17.47 3.88
C ALA A 33 -3.20 17.83 3.48
N ASP A 34 -3.71 18.97 3.95
CA ASP A 34 -5.05 19.42 3.59
C ASP A 34 -5.17 19.43 2.05
N ALA A 35 -6.29 18.93 1.53
CA ALA A 35 -6.59 19.02 0.10
C ALA A 35 -6.54 20.48 -0.40
N PHE A 36 -6.76 21.46 0.49
CA PHE A 36 -6.58 22.88 0.21
C PHE A 36 -5.11 23.33 0.21
N ASP A 37 -4.20 22.65 0.92
CA ASP A 37 -2.77 22.98 1.03
C ASP A 37 -1.91 22.35 -0.09
N ILE A 38 -2.38 21.26 -0.71
CA ILE A 38 -1.64 20.54 -1.77
C ILE A 38 -1.69 21.22 -3.15
N GLY A 39 -2.34 22.38 -3.25
CA GLY A 39 -2.60 23.08 -4.51
C GLY A 39 -3.71 22.40 -5.33
N SER A 40 -4.57 23.21 -5.95
CA SER A 40 -5.56 22.71 -6.91
C SER A 40 -4.92 22.53 -8.27
N PHE A 41 -5.09 21.37 -8.89
CA PHE A 41 -4.80 21.19 -10.31
C PHE A 41 -5.91 21.87 -11.12
N ASP A 42 -5.54 22.72 -12.08
CA ASP A 42 -6.51 23.28 -13.03
C ASP A 42 -6.82 22.24 -14.11
N GLU A 43 -8.09 21.87 -14.25
CA GLU A 43 -8.52 20.91 -15.27
C GLU A 43 -8.23 21.43 -16.69
N GLU A 44 -8.26 22.75 -16.89
CA GLU A 44 -7.92 23.38 -18.17
C GLU A 44 -6.45 23.17 -18.56
N ASP A 45 -5.53 22.97 -17.60
CA ASP A 45 -4.11 22.71 -17.90
C ASP A 45 -3.90 21.36 -18.60
N THR A 46 -4.81 20.41 -18.39
CA THR A 46 -4.74 19.08 -19.01
C THR A 46 -5.60 18.97 -20.28
N LYS A 47 -6.42 19.99 -20.54
CA LYS A 47 -7.40 19.97 -21.62
C LYS A 47 -6.72 20.09 -22.98
N GLY A 48 -7.02 19.13 -23.86
CA GLY A 48 -6.46 19.09 -25.21
C GLY A 48 -5.09 18.40 -25.30
N ILE A 49 -4.50 17.98 -24.17
CA ILE A 49 -3.35 17.07 -24.17
C ILE A 49 -3.82 15.70 -24.67
N LYS A 50 -3.15 15.17 -25.70
CA LYS A 50 -3.38 13.83 -26.24
C LYS A 50 -2.17 12.98 -25.97
N LEU A 51 -2.39 11.79 -25.42
CA LEU A 51 -1.32 10.81 -25.25
C LEU A 51 -0.99 10.20 -26.60
N LEU A 52 0.28 10.28 -26.99
CA LEU A 52 0.80 9.63 -28.17
C LEU A 52 1.20 8.19 -27.84
N GLU A 53 1.39 7.36 -28.87
CA GLU A 53 1.89 5.99 -28.71
C GLU A 53 3.26 5.96 -28.01
N SER A 54 4.14 6.91 -28.33
CA SER A 54 5.43 7.09 -27.66
C SER A 54 5.33 7.37 -26.16
N ASP A 55 4.23 8.00 -25.72
CA ASP A 55 4.00 8.28 -24.30
C ASP A 55 3.52 7.01 -23.58
N GLN A 56 2.70 6.19 -24.26
CA GLN A 56 2.24 4.90 -23.75
C GLN A 56 3.39 3.90 -23.61
N ASP A 57 4.35 3.94 -24.54
CA ASP A 57 5.54 3.10 -24.52
C ASP A 57 6.39 3.25 -23.24
N LEU A 58 6.34 4.43 -22.59
CA LEU A 58 7.00 4.64 -21.29
C LEU A 58 6.42 3.74 -20.19
N TYR A 59 5.14 3.39 -20.30
CA TYR A 59 4.40 2.58 -19.31
C TYR A 59 4.27 1.11 -19.70
N LYS A 60 4.92 0.65 -20.77
CA LYS A 60 4.79 -0.73 -21.27
C LYS A 60 5.12 -1.81 -20.25
N ASN A 61 6.01 -1.50 -19.30
CA ASN A 61 6.44 -2.40 -18.22
C ASN A 61 5.87 -1.99 -16.85
N PHE A 62 4.88 -1.10 -16.83
CA PHE A 62 4.23 -0.67 -15.61
C PHE A 62 3.38 -1.78 -14.94
N PRO A 63 2.64 -2.62 -15.69
CA PRO A 63 1.88 -3.71 -15.08
C PRO A 63 2.80 -4.70 -14.35
N LEU A 64 2.52 -4.95 -13.08
CA LEU A 64 3.28 -5.87 -12.24
C LEU A 64 2.35 -6.60 -11.28
N VAL A 65 2.58 -7.91 -11.13
CA VAL A 65 1.98 -8.71 -10.06
C VAL A 65 3.12 -9.30 -9.24
N VAL A 66 3.16 -8.96 -7.95
CA VAL A 66 4.12 -9.55 -7.01
C VAL A 66 3.51 -10.83 -6.47
N SER A 67 3.98 -11.97 -6.98
CA SER A 67 3.37 -13.29 -6.70
C SER A 67 3.21 -13.58 -5.21
N GLU A 68 4.20 -13.27 -4.37
CA GLU A 68 4.12 -13.48 -2.92
C GLU A 68 2.97 -12.70 -2.30
N ARG A 69 2.78 -11.43 -2.69
CA ARG A 69 1.72 -10.57 -2.17
C ARG A 69 0.34 -11.07 -2.60
N TRP A 70 0.20 -11.42 -3.88
CA TRP A 70 -1.05 -11.95 -4.40
C TRP A 70 -1.44 -13.28 -3.74
N GLN A 71 -0.48 -14.20 -3.61
CA GLN A 71 -0.73 -15.48 -2.94
C GLN A 71 -1.08 -15.31 -1.47
N HIS A 72 -0.41 -14.39 -0.76
CA HIS A 72 -0.70 -14.10 0.63
C HIS A 72 -2.11 -13.52 0.81
N GLU A 73 -2.50 -12.54 -0.01
CA GLU A 73 -3.86 -11.99 -0.01
C GLU A 73 -4.91 -13.08 -0.26
N VAL A 74 -4.70 -13.93 -1.26
CA VAL A 74 -5.61 -15.04 -1.59
C VAL A 74 -5.69 -16.04 -0.44
N ALA A 75 -4.55 -16.42 0.14
CA ALA A 75 -4.47 -17.36 1.25
C ALA A 75 -5.20 -16.87 2.50
N GLU A 76 -5.11 -15.58 2.82
CA GLU A 76 -5.74 -14.99 4.01
C GLU A 76 -7.25 -14.73 3.84
N THR A 77 -7.75 -14.67 2.60
CA THR A 77 -9.12 -14.22 2.34
C THR A 77 -10.04 -15.29 1.76
N VAL A 78 -9.64 -15.96 0.67
CA VAL A 78 -10.59 -16.74 -0.16
C VAL A 78 -10.13 -18.16 -0.47
N PHE A 79 -8.86 -18.49 -0.26
CA PHE A 79 -8.26 -19.76 -0.71
C PHE A 79 -9.03 -20.99 -0.25
N GLU A 80 -9.34 -21.11 1.04
CA GLU A 80 -10.03 -22.28 1.60
C GLU A 80 -11.46 -22.42 1.05
N THR A 81 -12.22 -21.33 1.04
CA THR A 81 -13.62 -21.30 0.58
C THR A 81 -13.71 -21.68 -0.90
N ILE A 82 -12.86 -21.08 -1.74
CA ILE A 82 -12.88 -21.33 -3.19
C ILE A 82 -12.47 -22.76 -3.51
N ASN A 83 -11.44 -23.30 -2.87
CA ASN A 83 -11.02 -24.68 -3.11
C ASN A 83 -12.10 -25.68 -2.67
N THR A 84 -12.69 -25.47 -1.49
CA THR A 84 -13.78 -26.32 -0.99
C THR A 84 -14.98 -26.34 -1.92
N ASP A 85 -15.34 -25.20 -2.53
CA ASP A 85 -16.45 -25.13 -3.48
C ASP A 85 -16.09 -25.73 -4.84
N THR A 86 -14.84 -25.56 -5.27
CA THR A 86 -14.33 -26.16 -6.52
C THR A 86 -14.28 -27.69 -6.42
N ASP A 87 -13.89 -28.26 -5.28
CA ASP A 87 -13.83 -29.71 -5.07
C ASP A 87 -15.21 -30.40 -5.08
N LYS A 88 -16.29 -29.64 -4.90
CA LYS A 88 -17.68 -30.14 -4.96
C LYS A 88 -18.25 -30.15 -6.39
N MET A 89 -17.58 -29.50 -7.35
CA MET A 89 -17.99 -29.43 -8.75
C MET A 89 -17.59 -30.68 -9.53
#